data_AF-A0A224YLJ4-F1
#
_entry.id   AF-A0A224YLJ4-F1
#
_cell.length_a   1.000
_cell.length_b   1.000
_cell.length_c   1.000
_cell.angle_alpha   90.00
_cell.angle_beta   90.00
_cell.angle_gamma   90.00
#
_symmetry.space_group_name_H-M   'P 1'
#
loop_
_entity.id
_entity.type
_entity.pdbx_description
1 polymer ?
#
loop_
_entity_poly.entity_id
_entity_poly.type
_entity_poly.pdbx_seq_one_letter_code
_entity_poly.pdbx_strand_id
1 'polypeptide(L)'
;MKCTTSDTHTMHAPAWLVVLICFCTESASAMNCFPRRRPIIFSIKNFVNTKERVWTYKISKPVRIRCQYNLMRFITPEHIVYNRTFVYNGGRFGTEISVHRNFDLYG
;
A
#
# COMPACT_ATOMS: atom_id res chain seq x y z
N MET A 1 -31.69 -57.13 39.57
CA MET A 1 -30.61 -56.44 38.85
C MET A 1 -31.24 -55.42 37.92
N LYS A 2 -30.72 -54.19 37.95
CA LYS A 2 -31.20 -52.97 37.27
C LYS A 2 -30.50 -52.87 35.91
N CYS A 3 -31.23 -52.56 34.85
CA CYS A 3 -30.65 -52.02 33.62
C CYS A 3 -31.44 -50.75 33.25
N THR A 4 -30.77 -49.61 33.44
CA THR A 4 -31.17 -48.27 33.00
C THR A 4 -30.53 -47.98 31.64
N THR A 5 -31.29 -47.46 30.69
CA THR A 5 -30.81 -46.88 29.42
C THR A 5 -31.79 -45.75 29.08
N SER A 6 -31.44 -44.51 29.41
CA SER A 6 -30.73 -43.54 28.56
C SER A 6 -31.74 -42.61 27.91
N ASP A 7 -32.19 -41.62 28.67
CA ASP A 7 -32.97 -40.50 28.15
C ASP A 7 -32.10 -39.69 27.18
N THR A 8 -32.50 -39.68 25.92
CA THR A 8 -31.98 -38.77 24.89
C THR A 8 -32.40 -37.34 25.25
N HIS A 9 -31.49 -36.58 25.85
CA HIS A 9 -31.65 -35.15 26.07
C HIS A 9 -31.60 -34.40 24.72
N THR A 10 -32.76 -34.12 24.13
CA THR A 10 -32.91 -33.09 23.13
C THR A 10 -32.66 -31.73 23.79
N MET A 11 -31.49 -31.14 23.56
CA MET A 11 -31.14 -29.80 24.02
C MET A 11 -32.04 -28.76 23.32
N HIS A 12 -33.23 -28.51 23.87
CA HIS A 12 -34.01 -27.34 23.52
C HIS A 12 -33.28 -26.11 24.06
N ALA A 13 -32.60 -25.38 23.18
CA ALA A 13 -32.07 -24.07 23.51
C ALA A 13 -33.24 -23.20 24.02
N PRO A 14 -33.14 -22.60 25.21
CA PRO A 14 -34.22 -21.78 25.75
C PRO A 14 -34.54 -20.62 24.80
N ALA A 15 -35.82 -20.30 24.63
CA ALA A 15 -36.25 -19.21 23.73
C ALA A 15 -35.55 -17.86 24.03
N TRP A 16 -35.23 -17.60 25.31
CA TRP A 16 -34.49 -16.41 25.72
C TRP A 16 -33.06 -16.36 25.16
N LEU A 17 -32.42 -17.52 24.99
CA LEU A 17 -31.08 -17.64 24.42
C LEU A 17 -31.09 -17.25 22.93
N VAL A 18 -32.14 -17.66 22.20
CA VAL A 18 -32.35 -17.30 20.79
C VAL A 18 -32.58 -15.79 20.66
N VAL A 19 -33.41 -15.20 21.53
CA VAL A 19 -33.67 -13.75 21.54
C VAL A 19 -32.40 -12.95 21.82
N LEU A 20 -31.57 -13.38 22.78
CA LEU A 20 -30.28 -12.74 23.05
C LEU A 20 -29.33 -12.83 21.84
N ILE A 21 -29.26 -13.99 21.18
CA ILE A 21 -28.44 -14.16 19.97
C ILE A 21 -28.94 -13.21 18.86
N CYS A 22 -30.26 -13.13 18.63
CA CYS A 22 -30.84 -12.22 17.64
C CYS A 22 -30.52 -10.75 17.93
N PHE A 23 -30.70 -10.30 19.18
CA PHE A 23 -30.35 -8.93 19.60
C PHE A 23 -28.86 -8.63 19.44
N CYS A 24 -27.98 -9.59 19.81
CA CYS A 24 -26.54 -9.45 19.63
C CYS A 24 -26.14 -9.43 18.14
N THR A 25 -26.83 -10.17 17.27
CA THR A 25 -26.55 -10.15 15.82
C THR A 25 -26.99 -8.84 15.16
N GLU A 26 -28.14 -8.26 15.56
CA GLU A 26 -28.58 -6.95 15.06
C GLU A 26 -27.60 -5.85 15.47
N SER A 27 -27.17 -5.85 16.73
CA SER A 27 -26.20 -4.87 17.25
C SER A 27 -24.78 -5.09 16.70
N ALA A 28 -24.36 -6.33 16.42
CA ALA A 28 -23.10 -6.62 15.75
C ALA A 28 -23.11 -6.21 14.26
N SER A 29 -24.26 -6.29 13.58
CA SER A 29 -24.39 -5.82 12.19
C SER A 29 -24.23 -4.30 12.08
N ALA A 30 -24.66 -3.57 13.11
CA ALA A 30 -24.51 -2.12 13.25
C ALA A 30 -23.07 -1.69 13.64
N MET A 31 -22.22 -2.61 14.09
CA MET A 31 -20.81 -2.34 14.42
C MET A 31 -19.87 -2.27 13.19
N ASN A 32 -20.40 -2.37 11.96
CA ASN A 32 -19.66 -2.00 10.74
C ASN A 32 -19.48 -0.48 10.56
N CYS A 33 -19.51 0.28 11.65
CA CYS A 33 -19.43 1.75 11.67
C CYS A 33 -17.99 2.26 11.82
N PHE A 34 -16.97 1.43 11.59
CA PHE A 34 -15.63 1.94 11.33
C PHE A 34 -15.58 2.33 9.86
N PRO A 35 -15.49 3.63 9.51
CA PRO A 35 -15.21 4.00 8.13
C PRO A 35 -13.90 3.31 7.77
N ARG A 36 -13.96 2.30 6.89
CA ARG A 36 -12.78 1.76 6.23
C ARG A 36 -12.11 2.95 5.55
N ARG A 37 -11.11 3.53 6.20
CA ARG A 37 -10.32 4.61 5.61
C ARG A 37 -9.79 4.05 4.30
N ARG A 38 -10.19 4.66 3.18
CA ARG A 38 -9.63 4.29 1.89
C ARG A 38 -8.12 4.57 1.98
N PRO A 39 -7.26 3.62 1.57
CA PRO A 39 -5.83 3.88 1.56
C PRO A 39 -5.58 5.10 0.67
N ILE A 40 -4.74 6.03 1.14
CA ILE A 40 -4.30 7.14 0.31
C ILE A 40 -3.27 6.57 -0.64
N ILE A 41 -3.63 6.46 -1.91
CA ILE A 41 -2.74 5.93 -2.95
C ILE A 41 -1.90 7.09 -3.47
N PHE A 42 -0.60 7.06 -3.18
CA PHE A 42 0.36 7.99 -3.76
C PHE A 42 1.00 7.37 -4.99
N SER A 43 0.78 7.98 -6.16
CA SER A 43 1.47 7.59 -7.39
C SER A 43 2.71 8.45 -7.56
N ILE A 44 3.89 7.84 -7.50
CA ILE A 44 5.15 8.55 -7.76
C ILE A 44 5.21 9.05 -9.21
N LYS A 45 4.42 8.47 -10.14
CA LYS A 45 4.28 9.00 -11.52
C LYS A 45 3.78 10.43 -11.52
N ASN A 46 2.81 10.76 -10.66
CA ASN A 46 2.29 12.12 -10.56
C ASN A 46 3.36 13.09 -10.05
N PHE A 47 4.19 12.64 -9.11
CA PHE A 47 5.28 13.46 -8.58
C PHE A 47 6.37 13.74 -9.61
N VAL A 48 6.74 12.73 -10.42
CA VAL A 48 7.83 12.86 -11.40
C VAL A 48 7.37 13.32 -12.78
N ASN A 49 6.06 13.46 -13.01
CA ASN A 49 5.48 14.01 -14.23
C ASN A 49 5.62 15.54 -14.25
N THR A 50 6.85 16.00 -14.36
CA THR A 50 7.19 17.42 -14.44
C THR A 50 8.21 17.67 -15.55
N LYS A 51 8.12 18.85 -16.17
CA LYS A 51 9.14 19.35 -17.11
C LYS A 51 10.35 19.93 -16.39
N GLU A 52 10.29 20.08 -15.07
CA GLU A 52 11.37 20.63 -14.27
C GLU A 52 12.43 19.58 -13.93
N ARG A 53 13.60 20.06 -13.50
CA ARG A 53 14.72 19.20 -13.10
C ARG A 53 14.47 18.65 -11.70
N VAL A 54 14.50 17.33 -11.57
CA VAL A 54 14.44 16.65 -10.26
C VAL A 54 15.87 16.50 -9.73
N TRP A 55 16.23 17.33 -8.74
CA TRP A 55 17.56 17.35 -8.14
C TRP A 55 17.75 16.27 -7.09
N THR A 56 18.90 15.60 -7.11
CA THR A 56 19.31 14.67 -6.04
C THR A 56 20.15 15.43 -5.03
N TYR A 57 19.58 15.74 -3.86
CA TYR A 57 20.28 16.51 -2.82
C TYR A 57 21.21 15.65 -1.95
N LYS A 58 20.72 14.50 -1.46
CA LYS A 58 21.46 13.62 -0.54
C LYS A 58 21.37 12.18 -1.03
N ILE A 59 22.51 11.50 -1.04
CA ILE A 59 22.61 10.07 -1.37
C ILE A 59 23.16 9.32 -0.14
N SER A 60 22.62 8.14 0.12
CA SER A 60 23.09 7.28 1.22
C SER A 60 24.45 6.64 0.94
N LYS A 61 24.81 6.48 -0.33
CA LYS A 61 26.09 5.90 -0.74
C LYS A 61 27.13 7.00 -1.00
N PRO A 62 28.35 6.88 -0.47
CA PRO A 62 29.40 7.86 -0.70
C PRO A 62 29.95 7.72 -2.13
N VAL A 63 29.32 8.41 -3.07
CA VAL A 63 29.82 8.51 -4.45
C VAL A 63 30.26 9.96 -4.69
N ARG A 64 31.38 10.18 -5.40
CA ARG A 64 31.87 11.52 -5.79
C ARG A 64 31.06 12.16 -6.93
N ILE A 65 29.76 11.94 -6.94
CA ILE A 65 28.83 12.55 -7.89
C ILE A 65 28.27 13.82 -7.28
N ARG A 66 28.30 14.93 -8.03
CA ARG A 66 27.73 16.22 -7.63
C ARG A 66 26.73 16.73 -8.66
N CYS A 67 25.87 17.65 -8.24
CA CYS A 67 24.92 18.35 -9.10
C CYS A 67 24.07 17.41 -9.96
N GLN A 68 23.73 16.23 -9.41
CA GLN A 68 22.94 15.24 -10.14
C GLN A 68 21.49 15.72 -10.23
N TYR A 69 20.96 15.72 -11.43
CA TYR A 69 19.54 15.91 -11.68
C TYR A 69 19.04 14.97 -12.77
N ASN A 70 17.75 14.65 -12.72
CA ASN A 70 17.05 13.90 -13.75
C ASN A 70 16.03 14.82 -14.41
N LEU A 71 15.99 14.82 -15.73
CA LEU A 71 14.95 15.48 -16.53
C LEU A 71 14.10 14.40 -17.18
N MET A 72 12.79 14.39 -16.89
CA MET A 72 11.86 13.42 -17.46
C MET A 72 11.80 13.56 -18.98
N ARG A 73 11.88 12.45 -19.71
CA ARG A 73 11.65 12.40 -21.17
C ARG A 73 10.22 11.97 -21.47
N PHE A 74 9.85 10.79 -20.97
CA PHE A 74 8.51 10.23 -21.10
C PHE A 74 8.24 9.18 -20.01
N ILE A 75 6.96 8.97 -19.74
CA ILE A 75 6.44 7.99 -18.78
C ILE A 75 5.54 7.03 -19.56
N THR A 76 5.73 5.74 -19.34
CA THR A 76 4.86 4.66 -19.84
C THR A 76 4.24 3.93 -18.64
N PRO A 77 3.34 2.95 -18.87
CA PRO A 77 2.83 2.12 -17.79
C PRO A 77 3.94 1.38 -17.04
N GLU A 78 4.98 0.91 -17.72
CA GLU A 78 6.03 0.05 -17.15
C GLU A 78 7.28 0.79 -16.69
N HIS A 79 7.59 1.95 -17.30
CA HIS A 79 8.87 2.62 -17.10
C HIS A 79 8.78 4.14 -17.12
N ILE A 80 9.78 4.78 -16.50
CA ILE A 80 10.00 6.22 -16.63
C ILE A 80 11.41 6.44 -17.13
N VAL A 81 11.52 7.19 -18.23
CA VAL A 81 12.80 7.50 -18.86
C VAL A 81 13.22 8.92 -18.50
N TYR A 82 14.47 9.06 -18.06
CA TYR A 82 15.05 10.36 -17.74
C TYR A 82 16.37 10.56 -18.47
N ASN A 83 16.65 11.81 -18.81
CA ASN A 83 18.01 12.28 -19.04
C ASN A 83 18.65 12.63 -17.70
N ARG A 84 19.55 11.79 -17.22
CA ARG A 84 20.35 12.07 -16.02
C ARG A 84 21.57 12.87 -16.41
N THR A 85 21.82 13.95 -15.68
CA THR A 85 23.07 14.70 -15.76
C THR A 85 23.73 14.71 -14.41
N PHE A 86 25.06 14.60 -14.39
CA PHE A 86 25.84 14.67 -13.17
C PHE A 86 27.26 15.18 -13.42
N VAL A 87 27.92 15.62 -12.36
CA VAL A 87 29.33 16.02 -12.39
C VAL A 87 30.16 14.97 -11.65
N TYR A 88 31.21 14.47 -12.29
CA TYR A 88 32.16 13.51 -11.73
C TYR A 88 33.59 13.89 -12.16
N ASN A 89 34.54 13.93 -11.21
CA ASN A 89 35.92 14.34 -11.47
C ASN A 89 36.06 15.66 -12.29
N GLY A 90 35.19 16.65 -12.04
CA GLY A 90 35.16 17.93 -12.76
C GLY A 90 34.53 17.87 -14.16
N GLY A 91 34.31 16.68 -14.71
CA GLY A 91 33.59 16.48 -15.97
C GLY A 91 32.08 16.42 -15.78
N ARG A 92 31.33 16.96 -16.75
CA ARG A 92 29.87 16.84 -16.81
C ARG A 92 29.48 15.70 -17.73
N PHE A 93 28.64 14.80 -17.23
CA PHE A 93 28.19 13.63 -17.95
C PHE A 93 26.67 13.62 -18.06
N GLY A 94 26.17 13.20 -19.22
CA GLY A 94 24.77 12.97 -19.50
C GLY A 94 24.54 11.52 -19.90
N THR A 95 23.56 10.86 -19.33
CA THR A 95 23.16 9.51 -19.70
C THR A 95 21.66 9.34 -19.60
N GLU A 96 21.09 8.49 -20.44
CA GLU A 96 19.71 8.08 -20.31
C GLU A 96 19.59 7.00 -19.25
N ILE A 97 18.58 7.12 -18.39
CA ILE A 97 18.24 6.10 -17.40
C ILE A 97 16.77 5.74 -17.53
N SER A 98 16.47 4.47 -17.32
CA SER A 98 15.10 3.97 -17.24
C SER A 98 14.88 3.37 -15.85
N VAL A 99 13.81 3.81 -15.18
CA VAL A 99 13.39 3.27 -13.89
C VAL A 99 12.25 2.30 -14.15
N HIS A 100 12.42 1.04 -13.73
CA HIS A 100 11.49 -0.05 -13.98
C HIS A 100 10.82 -0.51 -12.66
N ARG A 101 9.47 -0.58 -12.68
CA ARG A 101 8.55 -1.09 -11.63
C ARG A 101 8.39 -0.34 -10.29
N ASN A 102 7.17 -0.52 -9.76
CA ASN A 102 6.51 -0.07 -8.52
C ASN A 102 6.49 1.43 -8.22
N PHE A 103 5.57 2.10 -8.90
CA PHE A 103 5.26 3.51 -8.74
C PHE A 103 4.18 3.81 -7.70
N ASP A 104 3.56 2.78 -7.14
CA ASP A 104 2.52 2.89 -6.13
C ASP A 104 3.12 2.61 -4.75
N LEU A 105 3.12 3.64 -3.91
CA LEU A 105 3.44 3.51 -2.50
C LEU A 105 2.12 3.31 -1.75
N TYR A 106 1.92 2.11 -1.21
CA TYR A 106 0.79 1.82 -0.33
C TYR A 106 1.11 2.34 1.08
N GLY A 107 0.25 3.22 1.61
CA GLY A 107 0.31 3.74 2.97
C GLY A 107 -0.83 3.24 3.83
#